data_AF-A0A9Q0RA91-F1
#
_entry.id   AF-A0A9Q0RA91-F1
#
_cell.length_a   1.000
_cell.length_b   1.000
_cell.length_c   1.000
_cell.angle_alpha   90.00
_cell.angle_beta   90.00
_cell.angle_gamma   90.00
#
_symmetry.space_group_name_H-M   'P 1'
#
loop_
_entity.id
_entity.type
_entity.pdbx_description
1 polymer ?
#
loop_
_entity_poly.entity_id
_entity_poly.type
_entity_poly.pdbx_seq_one_letter_code
_entity_poly.pdbx_strand_id
1 'polypeptide(L)'
;MSFSTDLRGAYPQIKTQTQTNFDALKSLADFIHKFAKLQDGFGKSIIKLVSSPKLGFENYGTIEAAFNDIKINLTQYGQALTKSSQTLLTETTKPFVDFDKETQKKRKETTKVCDKKLKELMSLKNKFDNSKLKSEKNVAETTRLEQNAQNDPKAQSKADKLRKKQEKIDDELKKAKRNLGACEDEYYNEVVPLGLADLQTIEENRIGVVQKQLQAFAADQSYLVTKYGQLNTNIQESITKINAQDDVKTLVNKYISENTTPTETSEKDTTNTSVPQPKTTSTNLTKTKTQPVNDSQTEDTEFDVKAEFDYKGTESTDLQFNSGDIVHVLKKHDQDWWEGEVNGKRGLFPANHVKPIDNDEKPQQETTQNVNVDDNIQIGDKCTVVFPYDSQADGELSIVEGETVTISRIDSGWFVGENESGQSGAFPGNYVKKV
;
A
#
# COMPACT_ATOMS: atom_id res chain seq x y z
N MET A 1 -17.20 23.63 -2.74
CA MET A 1 -18.33 23.30 -3.63
C MET A 1 -19.30 22.44 -2.85
N SER A 2 -20.57 22.80 -2.85
CA SER A 2 -21.63 22.02 -2.20
C SER A 2 -22.14 20.96 -3.17
N PHE A 3 -22.32 19.73 -2.69
CA PHE A 3 -22.83 18.64 -3.51
C PHE A 3 -24.26 18.94 -3.97
N SER A 4 -25.08 19.51 -3.09
CA SER A 4 -26.51 19.74 -3.32
C SER A 4 -26.80 20.94 -4.24
N THR A 5 -25.83 21.85 -4.44
CA THR A 5 -26.00 23.02 -5.34
C THR A 5 -25.16 22.91 -6.60
N ASP A 6 -23.89 22.53 -6.46
CA ASP A 6 -22.93 22.64 -7.55
C ASP A 6 -22.82 21.35 -8.36
N LEU A 7 -23.25 20.21 -7.77
CA LEU A 7 -23.06 18.87 -8.33
C LEU A 7 -24.35 18.05 -8.43
N ARG A 8 -25.52 18.71 -8.56
CA ARG A 8 -26.84 18.03 -8.63
C ARG A 8 -26.92 16.95 -9.72
N GLY A 9 -26.28 17.17 -10.86
CA GLY A 9 -26.23 16.22 -11.98
C GLY A 9 -25.29 15.03 -11.75
N ALA A 10 -24.44 15.08 -10.73
CA ALA A 10 -23.36 14.11 -10.50
C ALA A 10 -23.70 13.08 -9.40
N TYR A 11 -24.98 12.90 -9.05
CA TYR A 11 -25.38 11.95 -8.01
C TYR A 11 -24.81 10.54 -8.20
N PRO A 12 -24.89 9.90 -9.38
CA PRO A 12 -24.32 8.56 -9.59
C PRO A 12 -22.81 8.48 -9.28
N GLN A 13 -22.06 9.53 -9.66
CA GLN A 13 -20.63 9.65 -9.42
C GLN A 13 -20.35 9.83 -7.93
N ILE A 14 -21.06 10.75 -7.27
CA ILE A 14 -20.90 11.01 -5.83
C ILE A 14 -21.23 9.75 -5.01
N LYS A 15 -22.31 9.03 -5.33
CA LYS A 15 -22.65 7.76 -4.69
C LYS A 15 -21.50 6.75 -4.79
N THR A 16 -20.93 6.59 -5.98
CA THR A 16 -19.83 5.66 -6.24
C THR A 16 -18.57 6.07 -5.48
N GLN A 17 -18.26 7.36 -5.49
CA GLN A 17 -17.11 7.91 -4.76
C GLN A 17 -17.27 7.73 -3.26
N THR A 18 -18.45 8.00 -2.69
CA THR A 18 -18.70 7.77 -1.26
C THR A 18 -18.45 6.31 -0.90
N GLN A 19 -18.95 5.35 -1.68
CA GLN A 19 -18.69 3.93 -1.39
C GLN A 19 -17.19 3.61 -1.42
N THR A 20 -16.50 4.05 -2.48
CA THR A 20 -15.05 3.88 -2.63
C THR A 20 -14.28 4.45 -1.45
N ASN A 21 -14.68 5.61 -0.93
CA ASN A 21 -14.05 6.25 0.22
C ASN A 21 -14.20 5.43 1.51
N PHE A 22 -15.31 4.71 1.69
CA PHE A 22 -15.50 3.81 2.84
C PHE A 22 -14.72 2.50 2.69
N ASP A 23 -14.57 1.99 1.48
CA ASP A 23 -13.70 0.84 1.22
C ASP A 23 -12.23 1.18 1.49
N ALA A 24 -11.80 2.40 1.15
CA ALA A 24 -10.49 2.93 1.52
C ALA A 24 -10.33 3.09 3.04
N LEU A 25 -11.36 3.58 3.75
CA LEU A 25 -11.36 3.68 5.22
C LEU A 25 -11.16 2.31 5.89
N LYS A 26 -11.83 1.28 5.38
CA LYS A 26 -11.69 -0.10 5.87
C LYS A 26 -10.26 -0.62 5.63
N SER A 27 -9.72 -0.39 4.44
CA SER A 27 -8.36 -0.80 4.09
C SER A 27 -7.32 -0.12 4.99
N LEU A 28 -7.51 1.16 5.31
CA LEU A 28 -6.66 1.90 6.25
C LEU A 28 -6.75 1.31 7.66
N ALA A 29 -7.96 1.00 8.15
CA ALA A 29 -8.13 0.35 9.45
C ALA A 29 -7.43 -1.03 9.51
N ASP A 30 -7.55 -1.82 8.45
CA ASP A 30 -6.89 -3.14 8.35
C ASP A 30 -5.36 -3.01 8.33
N PHE A 31 -4.81 -2.00 7.65
CA PHE A 31 -3.38 -1.69 7.67
C PHE A 31 -2.88 -1.40 9.08
N ILE A 32 -3.51 -0.45 9.78
CA ILE A 32 -3.09 -0.05 11.14
C ILE A 32 -3.22 -1.21 12.12
N HIS A 33 -4.27 -2.03 11.99
CA HIS A 33 -4.45 -3.23 12.81
C HIS A 33 -3.32 -4.25 12.62
N LYS A 34 -2.93 -4.52 11.37
CA LYS A 34 -1.81 -5.41 11.05
C LYS A 34 -0.49 -4.85 11.58
N PHE A 35 -0.26 -3.55 11.38
CA PHE A 35 0.92 -2.85 11.89
C PHE A 35 1.03 -2.96 13.42
N ALA A 36 -0.05 -2.68 14.15
CA ALA A 36 -0.09 -2.81 15.60
C ALA A 36 0.25 -4.25 16.07
N LYS A 37 -0.33 -5.28 15.41
CA LYS A 37 -0.02 -6.68 15.72
C LYS A 37 1.45 -7.03 15.50
N LEU A 38 2.05 -6.57 14.40
CA LEU A 38 3.46 -6.77 14.13
C LEU A 38 4.32 -6.15 15.24
N GLN A 39 3.99 -4.91 15.61
CA GLN A 39 4.69 -4.17 16.65
C GLN A 39 4.59 -4.84 18.03
N ASP A 40 3.41 -5.35 18.41
CA ASP A 40 3.22 -6.13 19.64
C ASP A 40 4.04 -7.42 19.64
N GLY A 41 4.06 -8.14 18.51
CA GLY A 41 4.86 -9.35 18.33
C GLY A 41 6.36 -9.08 18.49
N PHE A 42 6.84 -7.98 17.90
CA PHE A 42 8.24 -7.55 18.04
C PHE A 42 8.58 -7.17 19.49
N GLY A 43 7.74 -6.34 20.13
CA GLY A 43 7.95 -5.94 21.53
C GLY A 43 7.98 -7.13 22.49
N LYS A 44 7.06 -8.09 22.32
CA LYS A 44 7.04 -9.35 23.11
C LYS A 44 8.29 -10.20 22.88
N SER A 45 8.80 -10.23 21.65
CA SER A 45 10.01 -10.99 21.31
C SER A 45 11.25 -10.40 21.98
N ILE A 46 11.38 -9.07 22.03
CA ILE A 46 12.44 -8.39 22.79
C ILE A 46 12.36 -8.75 24.27
N ILE A 47 11.17 -8.61 24.88
CA ILE A 47 10.97 -8.93 26.30
C ILE A 47 11.36 -10.39 26.59
N LYS A 48 10.94 -11.32 25.72
CA LYS A 48 11.27 -12.74 25.86
C LYS A 48 12.77 -13.00 25.75
N LEU A 49 13.45 -12.33 24.81
CA LEU A 49 14.90 -12.45 24.61
C LEU A 49 15.65 -12.02 25.88
N VAL A 50 15.37 -10.83 26.40
CA VAL A 50 16.09 -10.29 27.57
C VAL A 50 15.72 -10.96 28.89
N SER A 51 14.55 -11.59 28.96
CA SER A 51 14.15 -12.41 30.11
C SER A 51 14.77 -13.81 30.10
N SER A 52 15.47 -14.19 29.03
CA SER A 52 16.06 -15.52 28.90
C SER A 52 17.15 -15.71 29.98
N PRO A 53 17.10 -16.80 30.77
CA PRO A 53 18.15 -17.12 31.73
C PRO A 53 19.47 -17.49 31.04
N LYS A 54 19.43 -17.83 29.74
CA LYS A 54 20.65 -18.05 28.93
C LYS A 54 21.37 -16.75 28.57
N LEU A 55 20.69 -15.61 28.74
CA LEU A 55 21.23 -14.28 28.45
C LEU A 55 21.71 -13.65 29.76
N GLY A 56 22.91 -14.08 30.16
CA GLY A 56 23.60 -13.69 31.40
C GLY A 56 24.99 -14.31 31.44
N PHE A 57 25.89 -13.65 32.17
CA PHE A 57 27.24 -14.16 32.44
C PHE A 57 27.50 -14.01 33.94
N GLU A 58 28.22 -14.95 34.55
CA GLU A 58 28.78 -14.79 35.91
C GLU A 58 29.98 -13.81 35.87
N ASN A 59 29.74 -12.56 35.51
CA ASN A 59 30.74 -11.51 35.55
C ASN A 59 30.46 -10.57 36.72
N TYR A 60 31.53 -10.02 37.30
CA TYR A 60 31.48 -9.20 38.51
C TYR A 60 31.71 -7.73 38.18
N GLY A 61 31.04 -6.83 38.90
CA GLY A 61 31.36 -5.40 38.90
C GLY A 61 30.62 -4.59 37.84
N THR A 62 31.31 -3.62 37.27
CA THR A 62 30.77 -2.61 36.36
C THR A 62 30.28 -3.18 35.02
N ILE A 63 30.90 -4.25 34.50
CA ILE A 63 30.41 -4.94 33.29
C ILE A 63 29.05 -5.62 33.51
N GLU A 64 28.80 -6.19 34.70
CA GLU A 64 27.52 -6.80 35.04
C GLU A 64 26.41 -5.73 35.14
N ALA A 65 26.74 -4.61 35.79
CA ALA A 65 25.83 -3.48 35.90
C ALA A 65 25.42 -2.96 34.51
N ALA A 66 26.40 -2.75 33.60
CA ALA A 66 26.12 -2.30 32.24
C ALA A 66 25.26 -3.31 31.45
N PHE A 67 25.51 -4.60 31.60
CA PHE A 67 24.70 -5.64 30.96
C PHE A 67 23.27 -5.69 31.49
N ASN A 68 23.08 -5.54 32.80
CA ASN A 68 21.76 -5.46 33.41
C ASN A 68 21.00 -4.20 32.95
N ASP A 69 21.68 -3.07 32.82
CA ASP A 69 21.08 -1.85 32.27
C ASP A 69 20.62 -2.03 30.81
N ILE A 70 21.40 -2.74 29.99
CA ILE A 70 20.97 -3.12 28.62
C ILE A 70 19.67 -3.91 28.67
N LYS A 71 19.58 -4.94 29.52
CA LYS A 71 18.38 -5.77 29.67
C LYS A 71 17.17 -4.95 30.13
N ILE A 72 17.36 -4.05 31.09
CA ILE A 72 16.29 -3.17 31.61
C ILE A 72 15.80 -2.23 30.50
N ASN A 73 16.70 -1.56 29.78
CA ASN A 73 16.32 -0.61 28.74
C ASN A 73 15.64 -1.31 27.54
N LEU A 74 16.13 -2.47 27.12
CA LEU A 74 15.47 -3.29 26.09
C LEU A 74 14.08 -3.79 26.54
N THR A 75 13.93 -4.18 27.82
CA THR A 75 12.62 -4.54 28.38
C THR A 75 11.65 -3.36 28.30
N GLN A 76 12.10 -2.16 28.68
CA GLN A 76 11.29 -0.95 28.59
C GLN A 76 10.91 -0.61 27.14
N TYR A 77 11.81 -0.83 26.18
CA TYR A 77 11.50 -0.63 24.77
C TYR A 77 10.43 -1.61 24.28
N GLY A 78 10.58 -2.89 24.61
CA GLY A 78 9.57 -3.90 24.31
C GLY A 78 8.20 -3.58 24.90
N GLN A 79 8.16 -3.07 26.15
CA GLN A 79 6.92 -2.61 26.78
C GLN A 79 6.32 -1.36 26.12
N ALA A 80 7.15 -0.45 25.63
CA ALA A 80 6.68 0.72 24.90
C ALA A 80 6.03 0.32 23.56
N LEU A 81 6.61 -0.65 22.85
CA LEU A 81 6.06 -1.20 21.61
C LEU A 81 4.70 -1.89 21.81
N THR A 82 4.55 -2.71 22.86
CA THR A 82 3.26 -3.37 23.16
C THR A 82 2.20 -2.35 23.59
N LYS A 83 2.58 -1.32 24.36
CA LYS A 83 1.69 -0.23 24.74
C LYS A 83 1.22 0.57 23.52
N SER A 84 2.14 0.98 22.66
CA SER A 84 1.79 1.71 21.42
C SER A 84 0.90 0.86 20.52
N SER A 85 1.13 -0.46 20.40
CA SER A 85 0.22 -1.34 19.67
C SER A 85 -1.20 -1.28 20.23
N GLN A 86 -1.36 -1.36 21.56
CA GLN A 86 -2.67 -1.26 22.18
C GLN A 86 -3.32 0.10 21.90
N THR A 87 -2.56 1.19 21.99
CA THR A 87 -3.01 2.55 21.64
C THR A 87 -3.48 2.63 20.19
N LEU A 88 -2.72 2.11 19.22
CA LEU A 88 -3.11 2.10 17.81
C LEU A 88 -4.40 1.30 17.55
N LEU A 89 -4.62 0.21 18.28
CA LEU A 89 -5.85 -0.57 18.18
C LEU A 89 -7.06 0.19 18.74
N THR A 90 -6.92 0.80 19.92
CA THR A 90 -8.06 1.42 20.63
C THR A 90 -8.33 2.86 20.19
N GLU A 91 -7.28 3.63 19.95
CA GLU A 91 -7.37 5.06 19.70
C GLU A 91 -7.25 5.42 18.22
N THR A 92 -6.86 4.49 17.34
CA THR A 92 -6.78 4.75 15.89
C THR A 92 -7.71 3.85 15.10
N THR A 93 -7.57 2.53 15.23
CA THR A 93 -8.31 1.54 14.44
C THR A 93 -9.79 1.49 14.80
N LYS A 94 -10.11 1.39 16.09
CA LYS A 94 -11.50 1.26 16.57
C LYS A 94 -12.40 2.42 16.11
N PRO A 95 -11.99 3.70 16.16
CA PRO A 95 -12.84 4.79 15.69
C PRO A 95 -13.17 4.75 14.19
N PHE A 96 -12.30 4.20 13.33
CA PHE A 96 -12.65 3.97 11.92
C PHE A 96 -13.77 2.94 11.77
N VAL A 97 -13.67 1.84 12.50
CA VAL A 97 -14.67 0.76 12.47
C VAL A 97 -16.00 1.23 13.03
N ASP A 98 -15.98 1.99 14.12
CA ASP A 98 -17.19 2.53 14.75
C ASP A 98 -17.87 3.55 13.83
N PHE A 99 -17.10 4.48 13.24
CA PHE A 99 -17.64 5.46 12.31
C PHE A 99 -18.30 4.81 11.09
N ASP A 100 -17.70 3.77 10.51
CA ASP A 100 -18.33 3.04 9.41
C ASP A 100 -19.66 2.41 9.86
N LYS A 101 -19.68 1.71 11.00
CA LYS A 101 -20.90 1.09 11.54
C LYS A 101 -22.02 2.09 11.79
N GLU A 102 -21.70 3.22 12.41
CA GLU A 102 -22.67 4.27 12.76
C GLU A 102 -23.28 4.92 11.51
N THR A 103 -22.48 5.11 10.46
CA THR A 103 -22.93 5.81 9.25
C THR A 103 -23.47 4.89 8.17
N GLN A 104 -23.18 3.58 8.20
CA GLN A 104 -23.53 2.64 7.14
C GLN A 104 -25.04 2.59 6.86
N LYS A 105 -25.86 2.54 7.91
CA LYS A 105 -27.33 2.51 7.77
C LYS A 105 -27.83 3.77 7.06
N LYS A 106 -27.40 4.94 7.55
CA LYS A 106 -27.77 6.24 6.96
C LYS A 106 -27.38 6.32 5.49
N ARG A 107 -26.13 5.96 5.14
CA ARG A 107 -25.67 5.94 3.73
C ARG A 107 -26.54 5.06 2.83
N LYS A 108 -26.87 3.85 3.29
CA LYS A 108 -27.72 2.91 2.54
C LYS A 108 -29.14 3.45 2.36
N GLU A 109 -29.71 4.05 3.39
CA GLU A 109 -31.06 4.64 3.32
C GLU A 109 -31.10 5.85 2.37
N THR A 110 -30.14 6.77 2.49
CA THR A 110 -30.00 7.94 1.61
C THR A 110 -29.86 7.51 0.15
N THR A 111 -28.94 6.59 -0.16
CA THR A 111 -28.72 6.13 -1.53
C THR A 111 -29.93 5.37 -2.10
N LYS A 112 -30.62 4.56 -1.28
CA LYS A 112 -31.84 3.85 -1.69
C LYS A 112 -32.95 4.79 -2.13
N VAL A 113 -33.15 5.91 -1.43
CA VAL A 113 -34.20 6.89 -1.77
C VAL A 113 -33.89 7.53 -3.13
N CYS A 114 -32.68 8.02 -3.33
CA CYS A 114 -32.27 8.63 -4.60
C CYS A 114 -32.26 7.61 -5.75
N ASP A 115 -31.77 6.39 -5.54
CA ASP A 115 -31.79 5.32 -6.55
C ASP A 115 -33.21 4.96 -7.00
N LYS A 116 -34.17 4.92 -6.06
CA LYS A 116 -35.57 4.64 -6.39
C LYS A 116 -36.10 5.73 -7.32
N LYS A 117 -35.83 7.00 -7.02
CA LYS A 117 -36.28 8.12 -7.85
C LYS A 117 -35.58 8.16 -9.20
N LEU A 118 -34.28 7.88 -9.25
CA LEU A 118 -33.52 7.76 -10.49
C LEU A 118 -34.09 6.67 -11.42
N LYS A 119 -34.44 5.50 -10.87
CA LYS A 119 -35.07 4.42 -11.65
C LYS A 119 -36.43 4.83 -12.21
N GLU A 120 -37.24 5.54 -11.44
CA GLU A 120 -38.51 6.09 -11.90
C GLU A 120 -38.30 7.08 -13.06
N LEU A 121 -37.36 8.01 -12.90
CA LEU A 121 -36.99 9.00 -13.91
C LEU A 121 -36.56 8.32 -15.22
N MET A 122 -35.66 7.33 -15.16
CA MET A 122 -35.21 6.57 -16.34
C MET A 122 -36.38 5.84 -17.03
N SER A 123 -37.30 5.25 -16.27
CA SER A 123 -38.47 4.57 -16.82
C SER A 123 -39.40 5.54 -17.56
N LEU A 124 -39.63 6.72 -17.00
CA LEU A 124 -40.45 7.77 -17.63
C LEU A 124 -39.77 8.36 -18.86
N LYS A 125 -38.44 8.54 -18.83
CA LYS A 125 -37.65 8.98 -19.98
C LYS A 125 -37.77 7.99 -21.14
N ASN A 126 -37.60 6.70 -20.88
CA ASN A 126 -37.80 5.66 -21.89
C ASN A 126 -39.22 5.67 -22.48
N LYS A 127 -40.26 5.90 -21.66
CA LYS A 127 -41.65 6.02 -22.16
C LYS A 127 -41.81 7.24 -23.06
N PHE A 128 -41.24 8.38 -22.68
CA PHE A 128 -41.26 9.59 -23.49
C PHE A 128 -40.55 9.40 -24.83
N ASP A 129 -39.33 8.85 -24.82
CA ASP A 129 -38.54 8.60 -26.03
C ASP A 129 -39.25 7.63 -26.99
N ASN A 130 -39.86 6.56 -26.46
CA ASN A 130 -40.66 5.62 -27.24
C ASN A 130 -41.90 6.27 -27.87
N SER A 131 -42.65 7.07 -27.10
CA SER A 131 -43.81 7.81 -27.63
C SER A 131 -43.39 8.84 -28.67
N LYS A 132 -42.25 9.52 -28.48
CA LYS A 132 -41.70 10.49 -29.42
C LYS A 132 -41.32 9.82 -30.74
N LEU A 133 -40.59 8.70 -30.68
CA LEU A 133 -40.22 7.93 -31.87
C LEU A 133 -41.45 7.40 -32.63
N LYS A 134 -42.49 6.96 -31.90
CA LYS A 134 -43.76 6.51 -32.50
C LYS A 134 -44.48 7.66 -33.22
N SER A 135 -44.45 8.86 -32.64
CA SER A 135 -45.00 10.08 -33.26
C SER A 135 -44.24 10.42 -34.53
N GLU A 136 -42.90 10.51 -34.47
CA GLU A 136 -42.05 10.82 -35.61
C GLU A 136 -42.23 9.83 -36.78
N LYS A 137 -42.29 8.53 -36.49
CA LYS A 137 -42.55 7.50 -37.51
C LYS A 137 -43.93 7.64 -38.16
N ASN A 138 -44.96 7.91 -37.37
CA ASN A 138 -46.34 8.01 -37.87
C ASN A 138 -46.53 9.29 -38.71
N VAL A 139 -45.91 10.41 -38.29
CA VAL A 139 -45.85 11.66 -39.09
C VAL A 139 -45.13 11.41 -40.41
N ALA A 140 -43.95 10.79 -40.38
CA ALA A 140 -43.17 10.52 -41.59
C ALA A 140 -43.93 9.62 -42.60
N GLU A 141 -44.60 8.56 -42.13
CA GLU A 141 -45.42 7.71 -43.00
C GLU A 141 -46.63 8.48 -43.57
N THR A 142 -47.27 9.33 -42.75
CA THR A 142 -48.39 10.18 -43.19
C THR A 142 -47.96 11.13 -44.29
N THR A 143 -46.87 11.88 -44.09
CA THR A 143 -46.32 12.81 -45.09
C THR A 143 -45.95 12.08 -46.39
N ARG A 144 -45.34 10.88 -46.30
CA ARG A 144 -45.00 10.08 -47.48
C ARG A 144 -46.25 9.64 -48.26
N LEU A 145 -47.32 9.24 -47.57
CA LEU A 145 -48.56 8.84 -48.23
C LEU A 145 -49.25 10.04 -48.90
N GLU A 146 -49.25 11.21 -48.26
CA GLU A 146 -49.83 12.44 -48.81
C GLU A 146 -49.10 12.91 -50.08
N GLN A 147 -47.76 12.83 -50.11
CA GLN A 147 -46.97 13.14 -51.31
C GLN A 147 -47.31 12.22 -52.50
N ASN A 148 -47.72 10.99 -52.24
CA ASN A 148 -48.09 10.01 -53.27
C ASN A 148 -49.61 10.00 -53.58
N ALA A 149 -50.43 10.72 -52.81
CA ALA A 149 -51.89 10.63 -52.85
C ALA A 149 -52.52 11.40 -54.01
N GLN A 150 -51.77 12.25 -54.72
CA GLN A 150 -52.28 13.12 -55.79
C GLN A 150 -52.98 12.35 -56.93
N ASN A 151 -52.79 11.02 -57.01
CA ASN A 151 -53.43 10.13 -58.00
C ASN A 151 -53.96 8.79 -57.42
N ASP A 152 -54.01 8.57 -56.09
CA ASP A 152 -54.45 7.29 -55.48
C ASP A 152 -55.42 7.52 -54.29
N PRO A 153 -56.75 7.30 -54.48
CA PRO A 153 -57.75 7.40 -53.43
C PRO A 153 -57.49 6.47 -52.23
N LYS A 154 -56.82 5.33 -52.43
CA LYS A 154 -56.47 4.40 -51.34
C LYS A 154 -55.35 4.97 -50.46
N ALA A 155 -54.36 5.64 -51.06
CA ALA A 155 -53.29 6.31 -50.33
C ALA A 155 -53.84 7.44 -49.45
N GLN A 156 -54.79 8.22 -49.97
CA GLN A 156 -55.48 9.28 -49.21
C GLN A 156 -56.24 8.71 -47.99
N SER A 157 -57.03 7.64 -48.18
CA SER A 157 -57.75 7.00 -47.07
C SER A 157 -56.81 6.44 -45.99
N LYS A 158 -55.63 5.92 -46.38
CA LYS A 158 -54.62 5.44 -45.44
C LYS A 158 -53.99 6.61 -44.66
N ALA A 159 -53.69 7.74 -45.30
CA ALA A 159 -53.19 8.94 -44.64
C ALA A 159 -54.19 9.48 -43.60
N ASP A 160 -55.49 9.53 -43.93
CA ASP A 160 -56.53 9.97 -42.98
C ASP A 160 -56.60 9.09 -41.72
N LYS A 161 -56.42 7.77 -41.90
CA LYS A 161 -56.36 6.83 -40.76
C LYS A 161 -55.12 7.08 -39.89
N LEU A 162 -53.97 7.36 -40.50
CA LEU A 162 -52.75 7.69 -39.76
C LEU A 162 -52.85 9.04 -39.04
N ARG A 163 -53.53 10.04 -39.61
CA ARG A 163 -53.85 11.31 -38.93
C ARG A 163 -54.70 11.09 -37.67
N LYS A 164 -55.79 10.31 -37.76
CA LYS A 164 -56.59 9.95 -36.57
C LYS A 164 -55.78 9.16 -35.53
N LYS A 165 -54.83 8.34 -35.98
CA LYS A 165 -53.90 7.64 -35.08
C LYS A 165 -52.88 8.59 -34.45
N GLN A 166 -52.46 9.62 -35.18
CA GLN A 166 -51.51 10.65 -34.73
C GLN A 166 -52.06 11.41 -33.52
N GLU A 167 -53.34 11.81 -33.54
CA GLU A 167 -53.99 12.47 -32.40
C GLU A 167 -53.84 11.67 -31.10
N LYS A 168 -54.04 10.34 -31.17
CA LYS A 168 -53.86 9.45 -30.01
C LYS A 168 -52.40 9.35 -29.57
N ILE A 169 -51.46 9.31 -30.52
CA ILE A 169 -50.02 9.25 -30.23
C ILE A 169 -49.57 10.57 -29.57
N ASP A 170 -50.08 11.71 -30.03
CA ASP A 170 -49.74 13.02 -29.48
C ASP A 170 -50.31 13.20 -28.07
N ASP A 171 -51.50 12.67 -27.79
CA ASP A 171 -52.05 12.60 -26.44
C ASP A 171 -51.18 11.74 -25.50
N GLU A 172 -50.74 10.56 -25.97
CA GLU A 172 -49.78 9.70 -25.25
C GLU A 172 -48.46 10.44 -24.98
N LEU A 173 -47.89 11.11 -25.99
CA LEU A 173 -46.64 11.86 -25.90
C LEU A 173 -46.78 13.05 -24.93
N LYS A 174 -47.88 13.79 -24.99
CA LYS A 174 -48.18 14.90 -24.08
C LYS A 174 -48.33 14.42 -22.64
N LYS A 175 -48.93 13.25 -22.42
CA LYS A 175 -49.00 12.62 -21.09
C LYS A 175 -47.61 12.17 -20.61
N ALA A 176 -46.83 11.52 -21.46
CA ALA A 176 -45.47 11.08 -21.14
C ALA A 176 -44.57 12.28 -20.78
N LYS A 177 -44.62 13.36 -21.56
CA LYS A 177 -43.85 14.59 -21.31
C LYS A 177 -44.22 15.24 -19.97
N ARG A 178 -45.52 15.34 -19.65
CA ARG A 178 -45.98 15.90 -18.36
C ARG A 178 -45.49 15.06 -17.17
N ASN A 179 -45.61 13.75 -17.27
CA ASN A 179 -45.17 12.85 -16.21
C ASN A 179 -43.64 12.89 -16.03
N LEU A 180 -42.88 12.92 -17.13
CA LEU A 180 -41.43 13.06 -17.10
C LEU A 180 -41.02 14.38 -16.43
N GLY A 181 -41.59 15.51 -16.86
CA GLY A 181 -41.26 16.82 -16.29
C GLY A 181 -41.58 16.92 -14.79
N ALA A 182 -42.69 16.35 -14.34
CA ALA A 182 -43.01 16.29 -12.90
C ALA A 182 -42.00 15.44 -12.12
N CYS A 183 -41.56 14.31 -12.68
CA CYS A 183 -40.56 13.45 -12.05
C CYS A 183 -39.16 14.10 -12.06
N GLU A 184 -38.80 14.82 -13.13
CA GLU A 184 -37.56 15.59 -13.22
C GLU A 184 -37.49 16.67 -12.15
N ASP A 185 -38.58 17.41 -11.94
CA ASP A 185 -38.66 18.44 -10.91
C ASP A 185 -38.45 17.85 -9.50
N GLU A 186 -39.20 16.80 -9.16
CA GLU A 186 -39.05 16.10 -7.89
C GLU A 186 -37.64 15.49 -7.72
N TYR A 187 -37.05 14.95 -8.79
CA TYR A 187 -35.70 14.40 -8.75
C TYR A 187 -34.64 15.47 -8.49
N TYR A 188 -34.61 16.53 -9.30
CA TYR A 188 -33.54 17.54 -9.28
C TYR A 188 -33.69 18.61 -8.20
N ASN A 189 -34.92 18.88 -7.75
CA ASN A 189 -35.20 19.98 -6.81
C ASN A 189 -35.61 19.50 -5.42
N GLU A 190 -36.05 18.25 -5.25
CA GLU A 190 -36.48 17.74 -3.94
C GLU A 190 -35.59 16.58 -3.46
N VAL A 191 -35.54 15.47 -4.18
CA VAL A 191 -34.96 14.21 -3.69
C VAL A 191 -33.43 14.21 -3.71
N VAL A 192 -32.82 14.52 -4.86
CA VAL A 192 -31.36 14.45 -5.01
C VAL A 192 -30.63 15.49 -4.17
N PRO A 193 -31.06 16.77 -4.08
CA PRO A 193 -30.38 17.75 -3.24
C PRO A 193 -30.29 17.34 -1.77
N LEU A 194 -31.37 16.77 -1.22
CA LEU A 194 -31.38 16.27 0.16
C LEU A 194 -30.40 15.10 0.34
N GLY A 195 -30.42 14.13 -0.59
CA GLY A 195 -29.51 13.00 -0.52
C GLY A 195 -28.04 13.39 -0.68
N LEU A 196 -27.76 14.36 -1.56
CA LEU A 196 -26.42 14.91 -1.75
C LEU A 196 -25.92 15.68 -0.52
N ALA A 197 -26.78 16.45 0.14
CA ALA A 197 -26.42 17.13 1.39
C ALA A 197 -26.08 16.13 2.52
N ASP A 198 -26.85 15.04 2.63
CA ASP A 198 -26.56 13.95 3.56
C ASP A 198 -25.21 13.28 3.25
N LEU A 199 -24.95 12.94 1.98
CA LEU A 199 -23.69 12.34 1.56
C LEU A 199 -22.50 13.27 1.78
N GLN A 200 -22.66 14.57 1.54
CA GLN A 200 -21.63 15.57 1.83
C GLN A 200 -21.29 15.61 3.32
N THR A 201 -22.30 15.69 4.18
CA THR A 201 -22.11 15.70 5.64
C THR A 201 -21.38 14.44 6.11
N ILE A 202 -21.73 13.28 5.55
CA ILE A 202 -21.06 12.01 5.87
C ILE A 202 -19.59 12.03 5.41
N GLU A 203 -19.32 12.57 4.23
CA GLU A 203 -17.97 12.66 3.68
C GLU A 203 -17.09 13.63 4.48
N GLU A 204 -17.60 14.81 4.83
CA GLU A 204 -16.90 15.78 5.68
C GLU A 204 -16.55 15.18 7.04
N ASN A 205 -17.50 14.48 7.68
CA ASN A 205 -17.25 13.78 8.93
C ASN A 205 -16.21 12.65 8.78
N ARG A 206 -16.27 11.88 7.69
CA ARG A 206 -15.30 10.82 7.39
C ARG A 206 -13.89 11.40 7.27
N ILE A 207 -13.73 12.49 6.53
CA ILE A 207 -12.45 13.20 6.37
C ILE A 207 -11.94 13.67 7.73
N GLY A 208 -12.81 14.25 8.57
CA GLY A 208 -12.45 14.68 9.93
C GLY A 208 -11.95 13.52 10.81
N VAL A 209 -12.62 12.36 10.76
CA VAL A 209 -12.17 11.15 11.46
C VAL A 209 -10.82 10.69 10.91
N VAL A 210 -10.65 10.57 9.58
CA VAL A 210 -9.38 10.16 8.98
C VAL A 210 -8.23 11.07 9.40
N GLN A 211 -8.41 12.38 9.30
CA GLN A 211 -7.38 13.36 9.66
C GLN A 211 -6.97 13.21 11.13
N LYS A 212 -7.94 13.20 12.04
CA LYS A 212 -7.67 13.09 13.49
C LYS A 212 -6.90 11.82 13.84
N GLN A 213 -7.28 10.71 13.22
CA GLN A 213 -6.71 9.40 13.55
C GLN A 213 -5.33 9.19 12.93
N LEU A 214 -5.08 9.73 11.73
CA LEU A 214 -3.73 9.74 11.15
C LEU A 214 -2.77 10.63 11.96
N GLN A 215 -3.25 11.75 12.50
CA GLN A 215 -2.47 12.56 13.43
C GLN A 215 -2.15 11.81 14.73
N ALA A 216 -3.12 11.08 15.28
CA ALA A 216 -2.91 10.23 16.45
C ALA A 216 -1.87 9.13 16.18
N PHE A 217 -1.95 8.47 15.02
CA PHE A 217 -0.95 7.50 14.56
C PHE A 217 0.45 8.13 14.51
N ALA A 218 0.60 9.29 13.86
CA ALA A 218 1.89 9.97 13.74
C ALA A 218 2.48 10.39 15.10
N ALA A 219 1.62 10.84 16.03
CA ALA A 219 2.03 11.19 17.39
C ALA A 219 2.53 9.96 18.17
N ASP A 220 1.83 8.83 18.06
CA ASP A 220 2.24 7.57 18.67
C ASP A 220 3.58 7.05 18.13
N GLN A 221 3.79 7.14 16.81
CA GLN A 221 5.07 6.78 16.21
C GLN A 221 6.21 7.72 16.64
N SER A 222 5.94 9.02 16.76
CA SER A 222 6.91 10.00 17.27
C SER A 222 7.29 9.72 18.73
N TYR A 223 6.33 9.26 19.54
CA TYR A 223 6.59 8.81 20.91
C TYR A 223 7.56 7.62 20.93
N LEU A 224 7.37 6.63 20.06
CA LEU A 224 8.27 5.47 19.99
C LEU A 224 9.69 5.85 19.58
N VAL A 225 9.85 6.74 18.59
CA VAL A 225 11.16 7.24 18.16
C VAL A 225 11.88 7.93 19.32
N THR A 226 11.17 8.81 20.04
CA THR A 226 11.71 9.52 21.21
C THR A 226 12.10 8.52 22.31
N LYS A 227 11.24 7.53 22.58
CA LYS A 227 11.48 6.52 23.61
C LYS A 227 12.69 5.65 23.27
N TYR A 228 12.84 5.24 22.01
CA TYR A 228 14.01 4.51 21.53
C TYR A 228 15.29 5.32 21.73
N GLY A 229 15.30 6.59 21.29
CA GLY A 229 16.45 7.46 21.45
C GLY A 229 16.91 7.61 22.91
N GLN A 230 15.96 7.85 23.83
CA GLN A 230 16.26 7.93 25.26
C GLN A 230 16.88 6.64 25.80
N LEU A 231 16.28 5.48 25.50
CA LEU A 231 16.75 4.18 25.99
C LEU A 231 18.13 3.82 25.41
N ASN A 232 18.38 4.17 24.15
CA ASN A 232 19.69 3.98 23.54
C ASN A 232 20.76 4.85 24.23
N THR A 233 20.47 6.12 24.52
CA THR A 233 21.40 6.98 25.27
C THR A 233 21.74 6.39 26.65
N ASN A 234 20.74 5.89 27.39
CA ASN A 234 20.97 5.23 28.68
C ASN A 234 21.93 4.04 28.54
N ILE A 235 21.75 3.21 27.50
CA ILE A 235 22.62 2.06 27.22
C ILE A 235 24.05 2.53 26.96
N GLN A 236 24.24 3.55 26.12
CA GLN A 236 25.56 4.09 25.82
C GLN A 236 26.25 4.63 27.08
N GLU A 237 25.52 5.38 27.91
CA GLU A 237 26.03 5.86 29.19
C GLU A 237 26.45 4.72 30.13
N SER A 238 25.67 3.64 30.22
CA SER A 238 26.01 2.48 31.04
C SER A 238 27.27 1.75 30.52
N ILE A 239 27.43 1.62 29.20
CA ILE A 239 28.63 1.03 28.60
C ILE A 239 29.88 1.87 28.90
N THR A 240 29.80 3.20 28.85
CA THR A 240 30.95 4.07 29.16
C THR A 240 31.42 4.00 30.61
N LYS A 241 30.59 3.48 31.53
CA LYS A 241 30.94 3.31 32.96
C LYS A 241 31.71 2.02 33.25
N ILE A 242 31.90 1.14 32.27
CA ILE A 242 32.66 -0.10 32.45
C ILE A 242 34.13 0.22 32.75
N ASN A 243 34.64 -0.36 33.84
CA ASN A 243 35.99 -0.15 34.34
C ASN A 243 36.67 -1.49 34.63
N ALA A 244 37.59 -1.88 33.75
CA ALA A 244 38.29 -3.16 33.85
C ALA A 244 39.12 -3.29 35.14
N GLN A 245 39.71 -2.20 35.64
CA GLN A 245 40.50 -2.24 36.87
C GLN A 245 39.63 -2.53 38.08
N ASP A 246 38.45 -1.92 38.16
CA ASP A 246 37.52 -2.14 39.26
C ASP A 246 36.86 -3.52 39.17
N ASP A 247 36.60 -4.03 37.97
CA ASP A 247 36.11 -5.39 37.75
C ASP A 247 37.14 -6.44 38.21
N VAL A 248 38.42 -6.27 37.83
CA VAL A 248 39.52 -7.15 38.27
C VAL A 248 39.69 -7.10 39.80
N LYS A 249 39.65 -5.91 40.41
CA LYS A 249 39.71 -5.79 41.88
C LYS A 249 38.54 -6.53 42.54
N THR A 250 37.33 -6.37 42.02
CA THR A 250 36.12 -7.03 42.54
C THR A 250 36.25 -8.55 42.47
N LEU A 251 36.73 -9.08 41.34
CA LEU A 251 36.98 -10.50 41.15
C LEU A 251 38.03 -11.05 42.12
N VAL A 252 39.18 -10.37 42.25
CA VAL A 252 40.27 -10.80 43.15
C VAL A 252 39.82 -10.80 44.60
N ASN A 253 39.14 -9.75 45.06
CA ASN A 253 38.63 -9.66 46.43
C ASN A 253 37.63 -10.78 46.73
N LYS A 254 36.74 -11.10 45.78
CA LYS A 254 35.81 -12.22 45.91
C LYS A 254 36.56 -13.54 46.05
N TYR A 255 37.50 -13.83 45.16
CA TYR A 255 38.30 -15.06 45.21
C TYR A 255 39.06 -15.22 46.54
N ILE A 256 39.63 -14.12 47.06
CA ILE A 256 40.27 -14.12 48.38
C ILE A 256 39.23 -14.44 49.46
N SER A 257 38.08 -13.77 49.47
CA SER A 257 37.04 -14.01 50.48
C SER A 257 36.48 -15.44 50.50
N GLU A 258 36.37 -16.08 49.33
CA GLU A 258 35.83 -17.44 49.20
C GLU A 258 36.87 -18.53 49.55
N ASN A 259 38.16 -18.23 49.44
CA ASN A 259 39.25 -19.20 49.64
C ASN A 259 40.11 -18.96 50.89
N THR A 260 39.82 -17.93 51.69
CA THR A 260 40.53 -17.70 52.96
C THR A 260 39.70 -18.25 54.13
N THR A 261 40.11 -19.39 54.68
CA THR A 261 39.56 -19.94 55.93
C THR A 261 39.84 -18.97 57.09
N PRO A 262 38.93 -18.80 58.08
CA PRO A 262 39.22 -17.96 59.24
C PRO A 262 40.39 -18.58 60.01
N THR A 263 41.57 -18.00 59.87
CA THR A 263 42.68 -18.34 60.74
C THR A 263 42.53 -17.46 61.97
N GLU A 264 41.95 -18.02 63.03
CA GLU A 264 42.27 -17.55 64.37
C GLU A 264 43.80 -17.62 64.51
N THR A 265 44.48 -16.52 64.82
CA THR A 265 45.10 -16.24 66.12
C THR A 265 46.21 -15.18 65.99
N SER A 266 46.23 -14.29 66.99
CA SER A 266 47.37 -13.56 67.60
C SER A 266 48.26 -12.62 66.78
N GLU A 267 48.29 -11.39 67.30
CA GLU A 267 49.41 -10.43 67.28
C GLU A 267 50.80 -11.07 67.39
N LYS A 268 51.74 -10.63 66.53
CA LYS A 268 53.02 -10.02 66.96
C LYS A 268 53.84 -9.50 65.76
N ASP A 269 53.96 -8.18 65.76
CA ASP A 269 55.16 -7.33 65.63
C ASP A 269 56.43 -7.76 64.83
N THR A 270 56.98 -6.72 64.19
CA THR A 270 58.38 -6.45 63.76
C THR A 270 58.97 -6.88 62.40
N THR A 271 59.42 -5.81 61.71
CA THR A 271 60.65 -5.62 60.90
C THR A 271 60.73 -5.99 59.41
N ASN A 272 60.70 -4.92 58.61
CA ASN A 272 61.71 -4.42 57.66
C ASN A 272 62.41 -5.36 56.63
N THR A 273 62.33 -4.89 55.37
CA THR A 273 63.36 -4.86 54.32
C THR A 273 63.34 -5.94 53.20
N SER A 274 63.41 -5.38 51.98
CA SER A 274 63.91 -5.91 50.71
C SER A 274 63.00 -6.70 49.77
N VAL A 275 62.70 -6.00 48.67
CA VAL A 275 62.39 -6.52 47.33
C VAL A 275 63.50 -7.45 46.83
N PRO A 276 63.12 -8.53 46.13
CA PRO A 276 63.84 -8.86 44.90
C PRO A 276 62.88 -9.17 43.73
N GLN A 277 63.06 -8.45 42.62
CA GLN A 277 63.01 -9.02 41.26
C GLN A 277 64.33 -9.80 41.03
N PRO A 278 64.54 -10.63 39.96
CA PRO A 278 63.74 -10.87 38.75
C PRO A 278 63.71 -12.35 38.30
N LYS A 279 62.98 -12.69 37.21
CA LYS A 279 63.59 -13.14 35.94
C LYS A 279 62.58 -13.70 34.94
N THR A 280 62.71 -13.16 33.74
CA THR A 280 62.34 -13.68 32.44
C THR A 280 62.93 -15.07 32.18
N THR A 281 62.16 -15.95 31.56
CA THR A 281 62.70 -17.08 30.78
C THR A 281 61.77 -17.34 29.59
N SER A 282 62.31 -17.11 28.40
CA SER A 282 61.74 -17.54 27.13
C SER A 282 62.12 -18.99 26.86
N THR A 283 61.16 -19.79 26.40
CA THR A 283 61.43 -21.05 25.70
C THR A 283 60.47 -21.19 24.50
N ASN A 284 61.05 -21.05 23.31
CA ASN A 284 60.63 -21.60 22.03
C ASN A 284 61.01 -23.11 22.01
N LEU A 285 60.48 -24.07 21.26
CA LEU A 285 59.69 -24.18 20.02
C LEU A 285 59.19 -25.65 19.97
N THR A 286 58.00 -25.93 19.43
CA THR A 286 57.88 -27.01 18.42
C THR A 286 56.68 -26.75 17.51
N LYS A 287 56.97 -26.66 16.21
CA LYS A 287 56.00 -26.68 15.11
C LYS A 287 55.48 -28.10 14.93
N THR A 288 54.24 -28.28 14.44
CA THR A 288 53.93 -28.94 13.14
C THR A 288 52.40 -29.05 12.88
N LYS A 289 52.02 -28.69 11.64
CA LYS A 289 50.85 -29.05 10.80
C LYS A 289 49.43 -28.50 11.08
N THR A 290 49.09 -27.50 10.27
CA THR A 290 47.95 -27.39 9.33
C THR A 290 46.69 -28.28 9.52
N GLN A 291 45.60 -27.59 9.90
CA GLN A 291 44.15 -27.69 9.57
C GLN A 291 43.35 -29.01 9.68
N PRO A 292 42.00 -28.97 9.81
CA PRO A 292 41.06 -27.84 9.98
C PRO A 292 40.17 -27.95 11.25
N VAL A 293 39.58 -26.84 11.73
CA VAL A 293 38.50 -26.90 12.73
C VAL A 293 37.29 -26.12 12.22
N ASN A 294 36.24 -26.89 11.94
CA ASN A 294 34.87 -26.55 11.52
C ASN A 294 34.38 -25.14 11.85
N ASP A 295 34.15 -24.37 10.77
CA ASP A 295 33.11 -23.35 10.70
C ASP A 295 31.73 -24.02 10.85
N SER A 296 30.89 -23.45 11.71
CA SER A 296 29.47 -23.77 11.75
C SER A 296 28.72 -22.89 10.74
N GLN A 297 28.69 -23.38 9.50
CA GLN A 297 27.64 -23.27 8.48
C GLN A 297 26.94 -21.90 8.29
N THR A 298 27.47 -21.10 7.37
CA THR A 298 26.64 -20.25 6.49
C THR A 298 26.50 -21.02 5.18
N GLU A 299 25.26 -21.27 4.74
CA GLU A 299 24.99 -22.08 3.54
C GLU A 299 25.50 -21.36 2.28
N ASP A 300 26.42 -22.00 1.55
CA ASP A 300 26.70 -21.67 0.16
C ASP A 300 25.38 -21.83 -0.61
N THR A 301 24.76 -20.69 -0.93
CA THR A 301 23.46 -20.62 -1.57
C THR A 301 23.66 -20.03 -2.96
N GLU A 302 24.04 -20.92 -3.89
CA GLU A 302 24.14 -20.59 -5.31
C GLU A 302 22.75 -20.61 -5.96
N PHE A 303 22.24 -19.45 -6.36
CA PHE A 303 20.97 -19.32 -7.10
C PHE A 303 20.93 -18.00 -7.87
N ASP A 304 20.12 -17.95 -8.92
CA ASP A 304 19.97 -16.75 -9.75
C ASP A 304 18.81 -15.87 -9.26
N VAL A 305 19.04 -14.57 -9.29
CA VAL A 305 18.05 -13.54 -9.00
C VAL A 305 18.05 -12.49 -10.09
N LYS A 306 16.90 -11.85 -10.32
CA LYS A 306 16.78 -10.77 -11.30
C LYS A 306 16.84 -9.44 -10.59
N ALA A 307 17.68 -8.53 -11.04
CA ALA A 307 17.73 -7.15 -10.57
C ALA A 307 16.39 -6.46 -10.83
N GLU A 308 15.79 -5.92 -9.77
CA GLU A 308 14.57 -5.11 -9.85
C GLU A 308 14.89 -3.64 -10.09
N PHE A 309 16.03 -3.18 -9.58
CA PHE A 309 16.52 -1.81 -9.72
C PHE A 309 17.98 -1.78 -10.15
N ASP A 310 18.41 -0.68 -10.78
CA ASP A 310 19.82 -0.40 -11.02
C ASP A 310 20.59 -0.27 -9.70
N TYR A 311 21.79 -0.83 -9.63
CA TYR A 311 22.70 -0.64 -8.51
C TYR A 311 24.09 -0.27 -9.03
N LYS A 312 24.55 0.95 -8.71
CA LYS A 312 25.83 1.50 -9.21
C LYS A 312 27.00 1.31 -8.25
N GLY A 313 26.78 0.73 -7.07
CA GLY A 313 27.80 0.57 -6.02
C GLY A 313 28.31 1.90 -5.46
N THR A 314 28.84 1.86 -4.24
CA THR A 314 29.45 3.01 -3.54
C THR A 314 30.89 2.74 -3.14
N GLU A 315 31.27 1.47 -2.96
CA GLU A 315 32.62 1.02 -2.63
C GLU A 315 33.23 0.19 -3.75
N SER A 316 34.56 0.02 -3.74
CA SER A 316 35.25 -0.81 -4.74
C SER A 316 34.94 -2.30 -4.64
N THR A 317 34.30 -2.72 -3.55
CA THR A 317 33.86 -4.10 -3.28
C THR A 317 32.43 -4.37 -3.72
N ASP A 318 31.70 -3.36 -4.22
CA ASP A 318 30.29 -3.48 -4.59
C ASP A 318 30.13 -4.01 -6.03
N LEU A 319 29.14 -4.87 -6.23
CA LEU A 319 28.76 -5.41 -7.53
C LEU A 319 27.78 -4.45 -8.22
N GLN A 320 28.14 -3.95 -9.40
CA GLN A 320 27.29 -3.03 -10.16
C GLN A 320 26.48 -3.77 -11.24
N PHE A 321 25.18 -3.46 -11.36
CA PHE A 321 24.27 -4.03 -12.35
C PHE A 321 23.09 -3.09 -12.66
N ASN A 322 22.36 -3.35 -13.75
CA ASN A 322 21.16 -2.62 -14.14
C ASN A 322 19.89 -3.44 -13.86
N SER A 323 18.75 -2.75 -13.73
CA SER A 323 17.44 -3.39 -13.62
C SER A 323 17.24 -4.36 -14.78
N GLY A 324 16.82 -5.58 -14.45
CA GLY A 324 16.63 -6.66 -15.40
C GLY A 324 17.82 -7.62 -15.54
N ASP A 325 19.02 -7.27 -15.08
CA ASP A 325 20.19 -8.15 -15.11
C ASP A 325 19.98 -9.39 -14.22
N ILE A 326 20.56 -10.52 -14.63
CA ILE A 326 20.59 -11.74 -13.82
C ILE A 326 21.87 -11.76 -12.99
N VAL A 327 21.69 -11.74 -11.67
CA VAL A 327 22.77 -11.81 -10.69
C VAL A 327 22.87 -13.23 -10.18
N HIS A 328 24.04 -13.85 -10.32
CA HIS A 328 24.30 -15.15 -9.74
C HIS A 328 24.73 -14.97 -8.29
N VAL A 329 23.86 -15.28 -7.33
CA VAL A 329 24.16 -15.14 -5.90
C VAL A 329 25.13 -16.24 -5.50
N LEU A 330 26.26 -15.88 -4.90
CA LEU A 330 27.28 -16.81 -4.42
C LEU A 330 27.15 -17.04 -2.92
N LYS A 331 26.85 -15.98 -2.16
CA LYS A 331 26.79 -16.04 -0.70
C LYS A 331 25.87 -14.98 -0.10
N LYS A 332 25.07 -15.36 0.90
CA LYS A 332 24.32 -14.41 1.73
C LYS A 332 25.11 -14.13 3.01
N HIS A 333 25.69 -12.94 3.12
CA HIS A 333 26.41 -12.55 4.34
C HIS A 333 25.44 -12.26 5.48
N ASP A 334 24.33 -11.58 5.17
CA ASP A 334 23.20 -11.38 6.09
C ASP A 334 21.87 -11.16 5.32
N GLN A 335 20.86 -10.57 5.98
CA GLN A 335 19.54 -10.32 5.39
C GLN A 335 19.54 -9.17 4.38
N ASP A 336 20.50 -8.26 4.49
CA ASP A 336 20.54 -7.02 3.72
C ASP A 336 21.62 -7.05 2.64
N TRP A 337 22.72 -7.80 2.82
CA TRP A 337 23.88 -7.83 1.92
C TRP A 337 24.25 -9.23 1.43
N TRP A 338 24.24 -9.38 0.11
CA TRP A 338 24.61 -10.62 -0.59
C TRP A 338 25.84 -10.38 -1.48
N GLU A 339 26.60 -11.43 -1.72
CA GLU A 339 27.70 -11.47 -2.67
C GLU A 339 27.26 -12.24 -3.91
N GLY A 340 27.55 -11.70 -5.09
CA GLY A 340 27.20 -12.34 -6.35
C GLY A 340 28.10 -11.96 -7.50
N GLU A 341 27.77 -12.50 -8.68
CA GLU A 341 28.51 -12.30 -9.91
C GLU A 341 27.59 -11.88 -11.05
N VAL A 342 28.00 -10.85 -11.80
CA VAL A 342 27.38 -10.41 -13.06
C VAL A 342 28.48 -10.17 -14.07
N ASN A 343 28.38 -10.79 -15.26
CA ASN A 343 29.34 -10.61 -16.37
C ASN A 343 30.82 -10.79 -15.96
N GLY A 344 31.11 -11.76 -15.08
CA GLY A 344 32.48 -12.06 -14.62
C GLY A 344 33.03 -11.13 -13.53
N LYS A 345 32.23 -10.16 -13.04
CA LYS A 345 32.59 -9.28 -11.92
C LYS A 345 31.87 -9.74 -10.66
N ARG A 346 32.58 -9.76 -9.53
CA ARG A 346 32.07 -10.16 -8.22
C ARG A 346 32.07 -8.99 -7.26
N GLY A 347 31.10 -8.97 -6.35
CA GLY A 347 31.01 -7.97 -5.30
C GLY A 347 29.75 -8.08 -4.47
N LEU A 348 29.61 -7.18 -3.51
CA LEU A 348 28.47 -7.08 -2.61
C LEU A 348 27.34 -6.23 -3.21
N PHE A 349 26.10 -6.60 -2.92
CA PHE A 349 24.93 -5.83 -3.31
C PHE A 349 23.77 -6.06 -2.34
N PRO A 350 22.82 -5.12 -2.25
CA PRO A 350 21.73 -5.22 -1.31
C PRO A 350 20.63 -6.19 -1.78
N ALA A 351 20.16 -7.05 -0.88
CA ALA A 351 19.18 -8.11 -1.15
C ALA A 351 17.84 -7.57 -1.69
N ASN A 352 17.46 -6.35 -1.34
CA ASN A 352 16.20 -5.71 -1.76
C ASN A 352 16.25 -5.11 -3.19
N HIS A 353 17.41 -5.16 -3.87
CA HIS A 353 17.53 -4.70 -5.26
C HIS A 353 17.33 -5.83 -6.28
N VAL A 354 17.06 -7.04 -5.80
CA VAL A 354 16.89 -8.23 -6.61
C VAL A 354 15.65 -9.00 -6.17
N LYS A 355 15.10 -9.79 -7.07
CA LYS A 355 14.00 -10.70 -6.78
C LYS A 355 14.30 -12.13 -7.24
N PRO A 356 13.74 -13.15 -6.57
CA PRO A 356 13.82 -14.53 -7.04
C PRO A 356 13.30 -14.67 -8.47
N ILE A 357 13.95 -15.51 -9.26
CA ILE A 357 13.45 -15.90 -10.58
C ILE A 357 12.48 -17.06 -10.36
N ASP A 358 11.19 -16.76 -10.28
CA ASP A 358 10.15 -17.78 -10.21
C ASP A 358 10.03 -18.47 -11.58
N ASN A 359 10.32 -19.78 -11.62
CA ASN A 359 10.19 -20.61 -12.84
C ASN A 359 8.76 -21.11 -13.10
N ASP A 360 7.74 -20.52 -12.46
CA ASP A 360 6.33 -20.87 -12.68
C ASP A 360 5.51 -19.59 -12.94
N GLU A 361 5.31 -19.28 -14.23
CA GLU A 361 4.41 -18.24 -14.68
C GLU A 361 2.96 -18.51 -14.24
N LYS A 362 2.47 -17.70 -13.30
CA LYS A 362 1.07 -17.25 -13.26
C LYS A 362 1.04 -15.77 -12.91
N PRO A 363 0.49 -14.89 -13.77
CA PRO A 363 0.51 -13.45 -13.54
C PRO A 363 -0.40 -13.12 -12.36
N GLN A 364 0.21 -12.65 -11.28
CA GLN A 364 -0.48 -12.18 -10.09
C GLN A 364 -0.88 -10.72 -10.30
N GLN A 365 -2.18 -10.50 -10.13
CA GLN A 365 -2.92 -9.28 -10.42
C GLN A 365 -2.51 -8.11 -9.52
N GLU A 366 -2.14 -6.98 -10.12
CA GLU A 366 -2.34 -5.66 -9.52
C GLU A 366 -3.53 -4.97 -10.20
N THR A 367 -4.31 -4.26 -9.37
CA THR A 367 -5.72 -3.96 -9.59
C THR A 367 -5.88 -2.50 -10.03
N THR A 368 -6.24 -2.27 -11.29
CA THR A 368 -6.79 -0.99 -11.76
C THR A 368 -8.25 -1.15 -12.17
N GLN A 369 -9.03 -0.12 -11.85
CA GLN A 369 -10.49 -0.07 -11.83
C GLN A 369 -11.14 -0.31 -13.21
N ASN A 370 -12.26 -1.03 -13.20
CA ASN A 370 -13.10 -1.36 -14.37
C ASN A 370 -13.63 -0.12 -15.12
N VAL A 371 -13.14 0.09 -16.36
CA VAL A 371 -13.92 0.58 -17.50
C VAL A 371 -13.42 -0.17 -18.75
N ASN A 372 -14.35 -0.76 -19.52
CA ASN A 372 -14.15 -1.64 -20.69
C ASN A 372 -12.85 -1.42 -21.48
N VAL A 373 -11.89 -2.33 -21.33
CA VAL A 373 -11.03 -2.68 -22.46
C VAL A 373 -11.91 -3.52 -23.39
N ASP A 374 -11.96 -3.20 -24.68
CA ASP A 374 -12.58 -4.11 -25.65
C ASP A 374 -11.71 -5.38 -25.69
N ASP A 375 -12.17 -6.46 -25.06
CA ASP A 375 -11.41 -7.71 -24.84
C ASP A 375 -10.90 -8.40 -26.13
N ASN A 376 -11.16 -7.80 -27.31
CA ASN A 376 -10.80 -8.31 -28.63
C ASN A 376 -9.65 -7.54 -29.34
N ILE A 377 -8.92 -6.66 -28.64
CA ILE A 377 -7.74 -5.97 -29.21
C ILE A 377 -6.54 -6.92 -29.23
N GLN A 378 -5.90 -7.06 -30.40
CA GLN A 378 -4.73 -7.91 -30.66
C GLN A 378 -3.53 -7.10 -31.15
N ILE A 379 -2.33 -7.68 -31.05
CA ILE A 379 -1.11 -7.11 -31.61
C ILE A 379 -1.30 -6.92 -33.12
N GLY A 380 -1.00 -5.73 -33.64
CA GLY A 380 -1.20 -5.32 -35.02
C GLY A 380 -2.50 -4.59 -35.31
N ASP A 381 -3.44 -4.56 -34.35
CA ASP A 381 -4.68 -3.79 -34.51
C ASP A 381 -4.42 -2.28 -34.51
N LYS A 382 -5.27 -1.55 -35.26
CA LYS A 382 -5.37 -0.10 -35.17
C LYS A 382 -6.51 0.27 -34.22
N CYS A 383 -6.23 1.19 -33.31
CA CYS A 383 -7.20 1.65 -32.32
C CYS A 383 -7.30 3.18 -32.36
N THR A 384 -8.51 3.71 -32.18
CA THR A 384 -8.76 5.14 -31.97
C THR A 384 -8.67 5.46 -30.49
N VAL A 385 -7.97 6.53 -30.15
CA VAL A 385 -7.86 7.04 -28.78
C VAL A 385 -9.17 7.69 -28.35
N VAL A 386 -9.75 7.24 -27.24
CA VAL A 386 -11.03 7.73 -26.69
C VAL A 386 -10.84 8.60 -25.44
N PHE A 387 -9.64 8.61 -24.86
CA PHE A 387 -9.26 9.50 -23.77
C PHE A 387 -7.81 9.97 -23.97
N PRO A 388 -7.50 11.26 -23.75
CA PRO A 388 -6.12 11.74 -23.85
C PRO A 388 -5.28 11.26 -22.67
N TYR A 389 -3.98 11.08 -22.88
CA TYR A 389 -3.02 10.69 -21.85
C TYR A 389 -1.66 11.36 -22.13
N ASP A 390 -1.09 11.99 -21.10
CA ASP A 390 0.25 12.58 -21.16
C ASP A 390 1.26 11.62 -20.53
N SER A 391 2.35 11.31 -21.22
CA SER A 391 3.44 10.48 -20.71
C SER A 391 3.97 11.01 -19.38
N GLN A 392 4.10 10.15 -18.38
CA GLN A 392 4.57 10.46 -17.03
C GLN A 392 5.97 9.92 -16.75
N ALA A 393 6.47 8.98 -17.56
CA ALA A 393 7.78 8.37 -17.43
C ALA A 393 8.47 8.13 -18.78
N ASP A 394 9.78 7.90 -18.73
CA ASP A 394 10.56 7.51 -19.91
C ASP A 394 10.08 6.15 -20.44
N GLY A 395 9.70 6.09 -21.72
CA GLY A 395 9.16 4.90 -22.37
C GLY A 395 7.64 4.88 -22.54
N GLU A 396 6.92 5.89 -22.04
CA GLU A 396 5.49 6.08 -22.25
C GLU A 396 5.21 6.98 -23.48
N LEU A 397 4.06 6.80 -24.11
CA LEU A 397 3.61 7.57 -25.26
C LEU A 397 2.44 8.47 -24.87
N SER A 398 2.59 9.78 -25.05
CA SER A 398 1.46 10.70 -24.97
C SER A 398 0.51 10.47 -26.13
N ILE A 399 -0.79 10.35 -25.82
CA ILE A 399 -1.85 10.14 -26.80
C ILE A 399 -2.97 11.18 -26.67
N VAL A 400 -3.58 11.55 -27.80
CA VAL A 400 -4.62 12.59 -27.90
C VAL A 400 -5.94 11.97 -28.36
N GLU A 401 -7.05 12.40 -27.75
CA GLU A 401 -8.39 11.93 -28.12
C GLU A 401 -8.67 12.12 -29.62
N GLY A 402 -9.08 11.04 -30.28
CA GLY A 402 -9.40 10.98 -31.71
C GLY A 402 -8.27 10.52 -32.63
N GLU A 403 -7.02 10.43 -32.17
CA GLU A 403 -5.92 9.93 -33.01
C GLU A 403 -5.91 8.39 -33.13
N THR A 404 -5.18 7.86 -34.11
CA THR A 404 -5.01 6.42 -34.32
C THR A 404 -3.64 5.94 -33.83
N VAL A 405 -3.65 4.83 -33.07
CA VAL A 405 -2.43 4.13 -32.66
C VAL A 405 -2.44 2.69 -33.15
N THR A 406 -1.26 2.15 -33.48
CA THR A 406 -1.10 0.74 -33.88
C THR A 406 -0.47 -0.05 -32.73
N ILE A 407 -1.11 -1.13 -32.30
CA ILE A 407 -0.68 -1.91 -31.13
C ILE A 407 0.48 -2.84 -31.50
N SER A 408 1.60 -2.72 -30.80
CA SER A 408 2.80 -3.57 -31.00
C SER A 408 3.04 -4.56 -29.85
N ARG A 409 2.55 -4.25 -28.64
CA ARG A 409 2.61 -5.16 -27.48
C ARG A 409 1.44 -4.88 -26.54
N ILE A 410 0.93 -5.92 -25.88
CA ILE A 410 -0.14 -5.85 -24.88
C ILE A 410 0.40 -6.41 -23.57
N ASP A 411 0.31 -5.63 -22.50
CA ASP A 411 0.79 -6.01 -21.18
C ASP A 411 -0.19 -5.55 -20.09
N SER A 412 -1.04 -6.47 -19.65
CA SER A 412 -1.89 -6.35 -18.44
C SER A 412 -2.43 -4.93 -18.15
N GLY A 413 -3.23 -4.39 -19.08
CA GLY A 413 -3.87 -3.07 -18.93
C GLY A 413 -3.11 -1.90 -19.59
N TRP A 414 -1.86 -2.11 -20.00
CA TRP A 414 -1.07 -1.17 -20.79
C TRP A 414 -0.77 -1.75 -22.17
N PHE A 415 -0.90 -0.91 -23.20
CA PHE A 415 -0.49 -1.25 -24.56
C PHE A 415 0.78 -0.49 -24.91
N VAL A 416 1.64 -1.09 -25.71
CA VAL A 416 2.70 -0.37 -26.42
C VAL A 416 2.25 -0.25 -27.86
N GLY A 417 2.40 0.93 -28.43
CA GLY A 417 2.03 1.18 -29.80
C GLY A 417 2.74 2.38 -30.38
N GLU A 418 2.47 2.64 -31.66
CA GLU A 418 3.04 3.74 -32.42
C GLU A 418 1.91 4.66 -32.90
N ASN A 419 2.07 5.97 -32.68
CA ASN A 419 1.13 6.99 -33.19
C ASN A 419 1.42 7.34 -34.66
N GLU A 420 0.55 8.13 -35.28
CA GLU A 420 0.72 8.57 -36.68
C GLU A 420 1.98 9.42 -36.92
N SER A 421 2.57 9.97 -35.84
CA SER A 421 3.82 10.74 -35.89
C SER A 421 5.09 9.88 -35.78
N GLY A 422 4.95 8.55 -35.67
CA GLY A 422 6.06 7.60 -35.56
C GLY A 422 6.68 7.49 -34.17
N GLN A 423 6.03 8.03 -33.14
CA GLN A 423 6.48 7.91 -31.76
C GLN A 423 5.93 6.62 -31.16
N SER A 424 6.79 5.90 -30.44
CA SER A 424 6.43 4.63 -29.80
C SER A 424 6.60 4.71 -28.30
N GLY A 425 5.70 4.05 -27.56
CA GLY A 425 5.76 3.97 -26.10
C GLY A 425 4.53 3.31 -25.52
N ALA A 426 4.54 3.14 -24.21
CA ALA A 426 3.43 2.55 -23.46
C ALA A 426 2.33 3.57 -23.14
N PHE A 427 1.06 3.14 -23.19
CA PHE A 427 -0.10 3.93 -22.80
C PHE A 427 -1.22 3.02 -22.24
N PRO A 428 -2.20 3.55 -21.48
CA PRO A 428 -3.26 2.73 -20.91
C PRO A 428 -4.17 2.11 -22.00
N GLY A 429 -4.34 0.79 -21.98
CA GLY A 429 -5.10 0.08 -23.01
C GLY A 429 -6.61 0.39 -23.00
N ASN A 430 -7.15 0.86 -21.87
CA ASN A 430 -8.54 1.31 -21.74
C ASN A 430 -8.77 2.73 -22.32
N TYR A 431 -7.74 3.39 -22.85
CA TYR A 431 -7.84 4.72 -23.46
C TYR A 431 -8.01 4.64 -24.97
N VAL A 432 -8.09 3.44 -25.53
CA VAL A 432 -8.22 3.20 -26.97
C VAL A 432 -9.32 2.21 -27.27
N LYS A 433 -9.89 2.29 -28.48
CA LYS A 433 -10.92 1.37 -28.98
C LYS A 433 -10.56 0.89 -30.39
N LYS A 434 -10.74 -0.40 -30.68
CA LYS A 434 -10.50 -0.96 -32.01
C LYS A 434 -11.35 -0.24 -33.08
N VAL A 435 -10.71 0.11 -34.19
CA VAL A 435 -11.34 0.76 -35.37
C VAL A 435 -12.23 -0.23 -36.12
#